data_AF-A0A972V0I3-F1
#
_entry.id   AF-A0A972V0I3-F1
#
_cell.length_a   1.000
_cell.length_b   1.000
_cell.length_c   1.000
_cell.angle_alpha   90.00
_cell.angle_beta   90.00
_cell.angle_gamma   90.00
#
_symmetry.space_group_name_H-M   'P 1'
#
loop_
_entity.id
_entity.type
_entity.pdbx_description
1 polymer ?
#
loop_
_entity_poly.entity_id
_entity_poly.type
_entity_poly.pdbx_seq_one_letter_code
_entity_poly.pdbx_strand_id
1 'polypeptide(L)' 'MLDIIFETGQTIFSKKYNRSNNQNLVQLDLSAYPAGVYFIKAASSKNVKVGKFILNPK' A
#
# COMPACT_ATOMS: atom_id res chain seq x y z
N MET A 1 -2.77 -1.93 -9.69
CA MET A 1 -1.59 -2.19 -8.83
C MET A 1 -1.78 -1.41 -7.56
N LEU A 2 -1.56 -2.04 -6.41
CA LEU A 2 -1.56 -1.42 -5.09
C LEU A 2 -0.18 -1.65 -4.51
N ASP A 3 0.52 -0.56 -4.17
CA ASP A 3 1.78 -0.59 -3.46
C ASP A 3 1.63 0.09 -2.11
N ILE A 4 2.31 -0.43 -1.09
CA ILE A 4 2.55 0.26 0.17
C ILE A 4 4.06 0.45 0.31
N ILE A 5 4.45 1.70 0.50
CA ILE A 5 5.83 2.16 0.39
C ILE A 5 6.18 2.89 1.68
N PHE A 6 7.26 2.48 2.34
CA PHE A 6 7.79 3.18 3.51
C PHE A 6 8.51 4.47 3.08
N GLU A 7 8.68 5.43 3.98
CA GLU A 7 9.27 6.74 3.67
C GLU A 7 10.70 6.68 3.12
N THR A 8 11.41 5.58 3.35
CA THR A 8 12.72 5.30 2.75
C THR A 8 12.65 4.93 1.26
N GLY A 9 11.45 4.79 0.70
CA GLY A 9 11.20 4.31 -0.66
C GLY A 9 11.08 2.79 -0.77
N GLN A 10 11.30 2.04 0.32
CA GLN A 10 11.14 0.59 0.33
C GLN A 10 9.67 0.20 0.12
N THR A 11 9.38 -0.59 -0.91
CA THR A 11 8.06 -1.18 -1.10
C THR A 11 7.90 -2.39 -0.20
N ILE A 12 6.96 -2.32 0.75
CA ILE A 12 6.69 -3.40 1.71
C ILE A 12 5.55 -4.33 1.26
N PHE A 13 4.71 -3.84 0.35
CA PHE A 13 3.64 -4.62 -0.27
C PHE A 13 3.46 -4.15 -1.71
N SER A 14 3.33 -5.08 -2.65
CA SER A 14 2.95 -4.77 -4.02
C SER A 14 2.05 -5.88 -4.56
N LYS A 15 0.88 -5.51 -5.10
CA LYS A 15 -0.04 -6.46 -5.71
C LYS A 15 -0.70 -5.87 -6.95
N LYS A 16 -0.67 -6.65 -8.04
CA LYS A 16 -1.35 -6.30 -9.29
C LYS A 16 -2.76 -6.91 -9.29
N TYR A 17 -3.75 -6.02 -9.26
CA TYR A 17 -5.15 -6.39 -9.47
C TYR A 17 -5.54 -6.31 -10.94
N ASN A 18 -6.34 -7.27 -11.39
CA ASN A 18 -6.98 -7.35 -12.69
C ASN A 18 -8.50 -7.58 -12.48
N ARG A 19 -9.27 -7.71 -13.57
CA ARG A 19 -10.72 -7.92 -13.46
C ARG A 19 -11.11 -9.24 -12.76
N SER A 20 -10.27 -10.28 -12.84
CA SER A 20 -10.59 -11.61 -12.29
C SER A 20 -10.19 -11.79 -10.82
N ASN A 21 -9.30 -10.94 -10.29
CA ASN A 21 -8.85 -11.00 -8.90
C ASN A 21 -9.07 -9.68 -8.14
N ASN A 22 -9.92 -8.82 -8.67
CA ASN A 22 -10.26 -7.57 -8.01
C ASN A 22 -10.95 -7.87 -6.68
N GLN A 23 -10.38 -7.38 -5.58
CA GLN A 23 -10.96 -7.51 -4.26
C GLN A 23 -11.44 -6.14 -3.79
N ASN A 24 -12.64 -6.09 -3.21
CA ASN A 24 -13.18 -4.85 -2.66
C ASN A 24 -12.44 -4.40 -1.40
N LEU A 25 -11.80 -5.34 -0.69
CA LEU A 25 -11.06 -5.10 0.53
C LEU A 25 -9.79 -5.95 0.55
N VAL A 26 -8.69 -5.33 1.01
CA VAL A 26 -7.39 -5.98 1.18
C VAL A 26 -6.94 -5.63 2.59
N GLN A 27 -6.77 -6.64 3.43
CA GLN A 27 -6.26 -6.48 4.78
C GLN A 27 -4.77 -6.83 4.79
N LEU A 28 -3.96 -5.96 5.38
CA LEU A 28 -2.54 -6.18 5.58
C LEU A 28 -2.23 -5.94 7.06
N ASP A 29 -1.57 -6.90 7.70
CA ASP A 29 -1.02 -6.70 9.03
C ASP A 29 0.30 -5.93 8.92
N LEU A 30 0.38 -4.80 9.61
CA LEU A 30 1.54 -3.93 9.63
C LEU A 30 2.32 -4.03 10.96
N SER A 31 1.93 -4.93 11.86
CA SER A 31 2.50 -5.04 13.22
C SER A 31 4.01 -5.29 13.27
N ALA A 32 4.56 -5.97 12.26
CA ALA A 32 5.99 -6.28 12.16
C ALA A 32 6.83 -5.18 11.48
N TYR A 33 6.21 -4.11 10.99
CA TYR A 33 6.89 -3.05 10.26
C TYR A 33 7.22 -1.86 11.17
N PRO A 34 8.30 -1.11 10.88
CA PRO A 34 8.72 0.01 11.71
C PRO A 34 7.67 1.11 11.77
N ALA A 35 7.65 1.84 12.88
CA ALA A 35 6.91 3.08 12.99
C ALA A 35 7.38 4.09 11.93
N GLY A 36 6.47 4.89 11.40
CA GLY A 36 6.82 5.99 10.50
C GLY A 36 5.79 6.25 9.42
N VAL A 37 6.20 7.01 8.39
CA VAL A 37 5.32 7.41 7.30
C VAL A 37 5.27 6.34 6.21
N TYR A 38 4.06 6.03 5.79
CA TYR A 38 3.80 5.12 4.67
C TYR A 38 2.94 5.79 3.61
N PHE A 39 3.17 5.39 2.37
CA PHE A 39 2.42 5.82 1.19
C PHE A 39 1.69 4.63 0.58
N ILE A 40 0.41 4.80 0.32
CA ILE A 40 -0.41 3.84 -0.42
C ILE A 40 -0.54 4.36 -1.84
N LYS A 41 -0.02 3.63 -2.83
CA LYS A 41 -0.13 3.98 -4.25
C LYS A 41 -1.03 2.99 -4.96
N ALA A 42 -2.19 3.45 -5.42
CA ALA A 42 -3.09 2.68 -6.27
C ALA A 42 -2.98 3.18 -7.72
N ALA A 43 -2.39 2.36 -8.59
CA ALA A 43 -2.16 2.67 -10.00
C ALA A 43 -2.97 1.76 -10.93
N SER A 44 -3.58 2.37 -11.94
CA SER A 44 -4.20 1.72 -13.10
C SER A 44 -3.57 2.28 -14.37
N SER A 45 -3.91 1.75 -15.55
CA SER A 45 -3.40 2.27 -16.83
C SER A 45 -3.80 3.72 -17.12
N LYS A 46 -4.82 4.25 -16.43
CA LYS A 46 -5.37 5.59 -16.69
C LYS A 46 -5.19 6.57 -15.55
N ASN A 47 -5.01 6.08 -14.32
CA ASN A 47 -5.05 6.91 -13.12
C ASN A 47 -4.10 6.37 -12.06
N VAL A 48 -3.49 7.29 -11.31
CA VAL A 48 -2.72 7.01 -10.11
C VAL A 48 -3.34 7.79 -8.95
N LYS A 49 -3.58 7.11 -7.83
CA LYS A 49 -4.00 7.72 -6.57
C LYS A 49 -2.95 7.40 -5.50
N VAL A 50 -2.62 8.39 -4.69
CA VAL A 50 -1.68 8.25 -3.58
C VAL A 50 -2.33 8.71 -2.30
N GLY A 51 -2.22 7.90 -1.25
CA GLY A 51 -2.57 8.25 0.12
C GLY A 51 -1.33 8.20 1.01
N LYS A 52 -1.34 8.93 2.12
CA LYS A 52 -0.32 8.90 3.16
C LYS A 52 -0.96 8.54 4.48
N PHE A 53 -0.29 7.69 5.27
CA PHE A 53 -0.66 7.41 6.65
C PHE A 53 0.59 7.29 7.52
N ILE A 54 0.41 7.35 8.83
CA ILE A 54 1.46 7.16 9.82
C ILE A 54 1.18 5.87 10.58
N LEU A 55 2.15 4.98 10.63
CA LEU A 55 2.10 3.80 11.47
C LEU A 55 2.75 4.14 12.82
N ASN A 56 1.95 4.10 13.88
CA ASN A 56 2.44 4.23 15.24
C ASN A 56 2.48 2.84 15.88
N PRO A 57 3.58 2.45 16.55
CA PRO A 57 3.59 1.22 17.32
C PRO A 57 2.63 1.41 18.50
N LYS A 58 1.93 0.32 18.84
CA LYS A 58 1.11 0.28 20.05
C LYS A 58 1.99 0.24 21.29
#